data_AF-A0A0L8FFZ3-F1
#
_entry.id   AF-A0A0L8FFZ3-F1
#
_cell.length_a   1.000
_cell.length_b   1.000
_cell.length_c   1.000
_cell.angle_alpha   90.00
_cell.angle_beta   90.00
_cell.angle_gamma   90.00
#
_symmetry.space_group_name_H-M   'P 1'
#
loop_
_entity.id
_entity.type
_entity.pdbx_description
1 polymer ?
#
loop_
_entity_poly.entity_id
_entity_poly.type
_entity_poly.pdbx_seq_one_letter_code
_entity_poly.pdbx_strand_id
1 'polypeptide(L)'
;GKISFLNSETKRDPQPKLFGNKYLYEHTLFVLEQTDFCEFEVHFEVLHNTIHSWLGGRDPHSMSSLDFTAYDPIFFLHHSNVDRIWAIWQELQRYRKLPYNEANCALPLLNVPMRPFSNTTANHDRMTLTHSTPNDVFDYQNVLHYKYDTLTFFDLTITQLEHLIEERKAHDRIFAGFLLHGVKASADVHIYICVPTSKYEENCAHEAGVFSVLGGESEMPWQFDRVFRYEITDQLKLLGLNQNSHFRVKTEVTAVNGSSIHAKIFPHPTIIYVPKQGHSADFKHEEGNGNLVRKNVERLSLSEMNSLVHALKRMQKD
;
A
#
# COMPACT_ATOMS: atom_id res chain seq x y z
N GLY A 1 15.37 23.26 -1.44
CA GLY A 1 14.58 24.45 -1.78
C GLY A 1 14.76 25.50 -0.70
N LYS A 2 14.55 26.79 -0.97
CA LYS A 2 14.79 27.85 0.01
C LYS A 2 13.49 28.26 0.71
N ILE A 3 13.51 28.33 2.04
CA ILE A 3 12.42 28.79 2.90
C ILE A 3 12.78 30.21 3.37
N SER A 4 12.41 31.22 2.58
CA SER A 4 12.90 32.59 2.74
C SER A 4 12.47 33.25 4.04
N PHE A 5 11.23 33.05 4.49
CA PHE A 5 10.69 33.66 5.71
C PHE A 5 11.29 33.11 7.01
N LEU A 6 11.88 31.92 6.97
CA LEU A 6 12.64 31.34 8.09
C LEU A 6 14.16 31.41 7.90
N ASN A 7 14.62 31.99 6.79
CA ASN A 7 16.02 31.98 6.39
C ASN A 7 16.65 30.57 6.47
N SER A 8 15.92 29.57 5.98
CA SER A 8 16.31 28.16 6.01
C SER A 8 16.21 27.51 4.63
N GLU A 9 16.60 26.26 4.52
CA GLU A 9 16.54 25.47 3.29
C GLU A 9 15.98 24.09 3.59
N THR A 10 15.26 23.52 2.62
CA THR A 10 14.78 22.15 2.73
C THR A 10 15.94 21.16 2.65
N LYS A 11 15.88 20.15 3.50
CA LYS A 11 16.82 19.03 3.50
C LYS A 11 16.09 17.74 3.24
N ARG A 12 16.85 16.72 2.85
CA ARG A 12 16.35 15.37 2.59
C ARG A 12 17.22 14.42 3.39
N ASP A 13 16.59 13.50 4.09
CA ASP A 13 17.23 12.42 4.83
C ASP A 13 16.64 11.09 4.32
N PRO A 14 17.10 10.60 3.14
CA PRO A 14 16.52 9.40 2.53
C PRO A 14 16.70 8.18 3.44
N GLN A 15 15.59 7.61 3.89
CA GLN A 15 15.58 6.44 4.74
C GLN A 15 16.00 5.19 3.94
N PRO A 16 16.70 4.21 4.55
CA PRO A 16 17.14 3.01 3.85
C PRO A 16 16.01 2.24 3.16
N LYS A 17 14.80 2.28 3.76
CA LYS A 17 13.58 1.65 3.22
C LYS A 17 13.19 2.19 1.86
N LEU A 18 13.61 3.39 1.45
CA LEU A 18 13.32 3.98 0.15
C LEU A 18 13.87 3.16 -1.02
N PHE A 19 14.99 2.45 -0.82
CA PHE A 19 15.73 1.80 -1.90
C PHE A 19 15.50 0.29 -1.92
N GLY A 20 15.32 -0.27 -3.12
CA GLY A 20 15.30 -1.72 -3.34
C GLY A 20 14.10 -2.48 -2.77
N ASN A 21 13.05 -1.78 -2.32
CA ASN A 21 11.82 -2.41 -1.86
C ASN A 21 10.81 -2.59 -3.03
N LYS A 22 9.96 -3.60 -2.90
CA LYS A 22 8.80 -3.81 -3.80
C LYS A 22 7.51 -3.19 -3.27
N TYR A 23 7.56 -2.57 -2.09
CA TYR A 23 6.37 -2.08 -1.39
C TYR A 23 5.59 -1.08 -2.25
N LEU A 24 6.27 -0.08 -2.82
CA LEU A 24 5.60 0.94 -3.64
C LEU A 24 4.89 0.32 -4.85
N TYR A 25 5.49 -0.68 -5.49
CA TYR A 25 4.88 -1.39 -6.62
C TYR A 25 3.63 -2.17 -6.20
N GLU A 26 3.78 -3.04 -5.19
CA GLU A 26 2.69 -3.90 -4.70
C GLU A 26 1.52 -3.08 -4.15
N HIS A 27 1.81 -2.00 -3.42
CA HIS A 27 0.81 -1.12 -2.86
C HIS A 27 0.11 -0.31 -3.95
N THR A 28 0.83 0.15 -4.99
CA THR A 28 0.19 0.82 -6.15
C THR A 28 -0.76 -0.14 -6.86
N LEU A 29 -0.40 -1.41 -7.06
CA LEU A 29 -1.32 -2.40 -7.64
C LEU A 29 -2.59 -2.56 -6.79
N PHE A 30 -2.46 -2.58 -5.47
CA PHE A 30 -3.61 -2.65 -4.57
C PHE A 30 -4.48 -1.38 -4.60
N VAL A 31 -3.88 -0.20 -4.75
CA VAL A 31 -4.62 1.05 -4.96
C VAL A 31 -5.41 0.98 -6.27
N LEU A 32 -4.79 0.56 -7.37
CA LEU A 32 -5.43 0.44 -8.69
C LEU A 32 -6.51 -0.67 -8.76
N GLU A 33 -6.50 -1.60 -7.81
CA GLU A 33 -7.54 -2.61 -7.63
C GLU A 33 -8.87 -2.01 -7.14
N GLN A 34 -8.85 -0.86 -6.45
CA GLN A 34 -10.06 -0.28 -5.87
C GLN A 34 -11.00 0.24 -6.97
N THR A 35 -12.26 -0.17 -6.92
CA THR A 35 -13.30 0.21 -7.91
C THR A 35 -14.13 1.40 -7.47
N ASP A 36 -14.16 1.68 -6.17
CA ASP A 36 -14.86 2.83 -5.58
C ASP A 36 -13.84 3.94 -5.31
N PHE A 37 -14.14 5.18 -5.70
CA PHE A 37 -13.24 6.32 -5.52
C PHE A 37 -12.84 6.51 -4.05
N CYS A 38 -13.75 6.20 -3.13
CA CYS A 38 -13.55 6.51 -1.72
C CYS A 38 -12.70 5.45 -1.01
N GLU A 39 -12.78 4.20 -1.47
CA GLU A 39 -11.79 3.19 -1.11
C GLU A 39 -10.44 3.49 -1.77
N PHE A 40 -10.44 3.92 -3.03
CA PHE A 40 -9.21 4.30 -3.75
C PHE A 40 -8.45 5.41 -3.02
N GLU A 41 -9.12 6.51 -2.66
CA GLU A 41 -8.52 7.71 -2.07
C GLU A 41 -7.76 7.40 -0.77
N VAL A 42 -8.34 6.61 0.14
CA VAL A 42 -7.69 6.26 1.42
C VAL A 42 -6.36 5.53 1.21
N HIS A 43 -6.33 4.56 0.30
CA HIS A 43 -5.11 3.78 0.03
C HIS A 43 -4.11 4.60 -0.79
N PHE A 44 -4.61 5.39 -1.72
CA PHE A 44 -3.83 6.27 -2.58
C PHE A 44 -3.10 7.34 -1.77
N GLU A 45 -3.78 7.96 -0.79
CA GLU A 45 -3.19 8.96 0.10
C GLU A 45 -2.10 8.36 1.00
N VAL A 46 -2.33 7.17 1.58
CA VAL A 46 -1.31 6.51 2.42
C VAL A 46 -0.11 6.04 1.59
N LEU A 47 -0.32 5.59 0.36
CA LEU A 47 0.77 5.32 -0.59
C LEU A 47 1.58 6.59 -0.87
N HIS A 48 0.90 7.70 -1.17
CA HIS A 48 1.51 9.00 -1.39
C HIS A 48 2.38 9.45 -0.20
N ASN A 49 1.89 9.25 1.03
CA ASN A 49 2.58 9.60 2.27
C ASN A 49 3.92 8.88 2.47
N THR A 50 4.07 7.68 1.89
CA THR A 50 5.26 6.86 2.05
C THR A 50 6.51 7.56 1.52
N ILE A 51 6.44 8.15 0.32
CA ILE A 51 7.58 8.87 -0.27
C ILE A 51 7.90 10.14 0.51
N HIS A 52 6.88 10.85 0.97
CA HIS A 52 7.07 12.03 1.83
C HIS A 52 7.91 11.69 3.06
N SER A 53 7.52 10.65 3.80
CA SER A 53 8.25 10.20 4.98
C SER A 53 9.65 9.70 4.63
N TRP A 54 9.76 8.76 3.68
CA TRP A 54 11.03 8.09 3.41
C TRP A 54 12.06 8.98 2.72
N LEU A 55 11.66 9.99 1.97
CA LEU A 55 12.58 10.94 1.35
C LEU A 55 12.96 12.08 2.30
N GLY A 56 11.98 12.59 3.06
CA GLY A 56 12.19 13.69 4.00
C GLY A 56 12.97 13.27 5.23
N GLY A 57 12.74 12.05 5.70
CA GLY A 57 13.37 11.48 6.88
C GLY A 57 13.15 12.38 8.09
N ARG A 58 14.18 12.53 8.92
CA ARG A 58 14.07 13.11 10.26
C ARG A 58 14.17 14.63 10.32
N ASP A 59 14.44 15.29 9.20
CA ASP A 59 14.63 16.73 9.19
C ASP A 59 13.29 17.49 9.26
N PRO A 60 13.14 18.50 10.13
CA PRO A 60 11.88 19.22 10.30
C PRO A 60 11.49 20.06 9.07
N HIS A 61 12.47 20.50 8.27
CA HIS A 61 12.25 21.28 7.05
C HIS A 61 12.45 20.39 5.83
N SER A 62 11.60 19.37 5.68
CA SER A 62 11.78 18.35 4.64
C SER A 62 10.46 17.88 4.03
N MET A 63 10.57 16.93 3.11
CA MET A 63 9.43 16.24 2.50
C MET A 63 8.54 15.49 3.50
N SER A 64 9.03 15.21 4.72
CA SER A 64 8.27 14.49 5.75
C SER A 64 7.41 15.42 6.61
N SER A 65 7.57 16.75 6.49
CA SER A 65 6.78 17.74 7.22
C SER A 65 5.73 18.38 6.32
N LEU A 66 4.45 18.34 6.70
CA LEU A 66 3.38 19.01 5.93
C LEU A 66 3.58 20.52 5.84
N ASP A 67 4.18 21.15 6.85
CA ASP A 67 4.39 22.59 6.88
C ASP A 67 5.43 23.06 5.85
N PHE A 68 6.38 22.19 5.46
CA PHE A 68 7.55 22.57 4.65
C PHE A 68 7.75 21.76 3.37
N THR A 69 7.05 20.65 3.19
CA THR A 69 7.22 19.74 2.05
C THR A 69 7.12 20.43 0.69
N ALA A 70 6.19 21.39 0.54
CA ALA A 70 5.97 22.13 -0.70
C ALA A 70 7.14 23.07 -1.11
N TYR A 71 8.08 23.37 -0.20
CA TYR A 71 9.27 24.18 -0.52
C TYR A 71 10.39 23.39 -1.19
N ASP A 72 10.28 22.05 -1.22
CA ASP A 72 11.24 21.19 -1.93
C ASP A 72 10.76 20.97 -3.38
N PRO A 73 11.59 21.24 -4.42
CA PRO A 73 11.19 21.01 -5.81
C PRO A 73 10.76 19.57 -6.14
N ILE A 74 11.20 18.56 -5.37
CA ILE A 74 10.71 17.19 -5.57
C ILE A 74 9.23 17.06 -5.26
N PHE A 75 8.64 17.92 -4.43
CA PHE A 75 7.21 17.94 -4.15
C PHE A 75 6.40 17.86 -5.44
N PHE A 76 6.67 18.75 -6.40
CA PHE A 76 5.93 18.79 -7.66
C PHE A 76 6.20 17.55 -8.54
N LEU A 77 7.43 17.04 -8.55
CA LEU A 77 7.78 15.83 -9.32
C LEU A 77 7.08 14.58 -8.75
N HIS A 78 7.05 14.45 -7.42
CA HIS A 78 6.33 13.39 -6.74
C HIS A 78 4.84 13.49 -7.00
N HIS A 79 4.25 14.67 -6.81
CA HIS A 79 2.83 14.92 -7.05
C HIS A 79 2.42 14.76 -8.50
N SER A 80 3.29 15.04 -9.47
CA SER A 80 3.03 14.73 -10.90
C SER A 80 2.94 13.22 -11.14
N ASN A 81 3.75 12.40 -10.45
CA ASN A 81 3.63 10.95 -10.55
C ASN A 81 2.41 10.40 -9.79
N VAL A 82 2.06 11.00 -8.65
CA VAL A 82 0.84 10.68 -7.90
C VAL A 82 -0.38 10.96 -8.78
N ASP A 83 -0.48 12.16 -9.36
CA ASP A 83 -1.52 12.52 -10.32
C ASP A 83 -1.58 11.56 -11.52
N ARG A 84 -0.41 11.14 -12.05
CA ARG A 84 -0.35 10.10 -13.10
C ARG A 84 -0.98 8.77 -12.66
N ILE A 85 -0.78 8.33 -11.41
CA ILE A 85 -1.41 7.10 -10.88
C ILE A 85 -2.93 7.27 -10.81
N TRP A 86 -3.41 8.45 -10.41
CA TRP A 86 -4.85 8.77 -10.47
C TRP A 86 -5.39 8.73 -11.91
N ALA A 87 -4.67 9.30 -12.89
CA ALA A 87 -5.05 9.20 -14.30
C ALA A 87 -5.11 7.75 -14.81
N ILE A 88 -4.18 6.88 -14.37
CA ILE A 88 -4.20 5.44 -14.68
C ILE A 88 -5.45 4.78 -14.07
N TRP A 89 -5.80 5.12 -12.82
CA TRP A 89 -7.01 4.63 -12.17
C TRP A 89 -8.27 5.04 -12.95
N GLN A 90 -8.37 6.29 -13.41
CA GLN A 90 -9.49 6.74 -14.23
C GLN A 90 -9.61 5.93 -15.54
N GLU A 91 -8.50 5.65 -16.22
CA GLU A 91 -8.53 4.79 -17.42
C GLU A 91 -8.92 3.34 -17.13
N LEU A 92 -8.49 2.78 -15.98
CA LEU A 92 -8.96 1.47 -15.52
C LEU A 92 -10.47 1.48 -15.29
N GLN A 93 -11.00 2.52 -14.64
CA GLN A 93 -12.44 2.68 -14.41
C GLN A 93 -13.21 2.79 -15.73
N ARG A 94 -12.69 3.54 -16.72
CA ARG A 94 -13.24 3.59 -18.09
C ARG A 94 -13.26 2.21 -18.74
N TYR A 95 -12.18 1.44 -18.62
CA TYR A 95 -12.12 0.06 -19.12
C TYR A 95 -13.13 -0.87 -18.43
N ARG A 96 -13.28 -0.73 -17.11
CA ARG A 96 -14.24 -1.47 -16.27
C ARG A 96 -15.70 -1.02 -16.48
N LYS A 97 -15.94 0.06 -17.23
CA LYS A 97 -17.26 0.71 -17.41
C LYS A 97 -17.85 1.21 -16.08
N LEU A 98 -16.98 1.67 -15.18
CA LEU A 98 -17.35 2.26 -13.90
C LEU A 98 -17.20 3.78 -13.95
N PRO A 99 -17.81 4.50 -13.00
CA PRO A 99 -17.60 5.94 -12.89
C PRO A 99 -16.13 6.29 -12.60
N TYR A 100 -15.65 7.35 -13.25
CA TYR A 100 -14.24 7.79 -13.21
C TYR A 100 -14.07 9.29 -13.01
N ASN A 101 -15.15 10.08 -13.18
CA ASN A 101 -15.17 11.54 -13.01
C ASN A 101 -16.17 11.98 -11.93
N GLU A 102 -16.44 11.11 -10.96
CA GLU A 102 -17.34 11.39 -9.85
C GLU A 102 -16.87 10.65 -8.60
N ALA A 103 -17.28 11.16 -7.44
CA ALA A 103 -17.06 10.54 -6.14
C ALA A 103 -18.39 10.42 -5.39
N ASN A 104 -18.62 9.27 -4.76
CA ASN A 104 -19.83 9.00 -3.97
C ASN A 104 -19.62 9.19 -2.45
N CYS A 105 -18.45 9.69 -2.05
CA CYS A 105 -18.12 10.11 -0.68
C CYS A 105 -17.97 11.62 -0.63
N ALA A 106 -18.11 12.16 0.58
CA ALA A 106 -17.91 13.57 0.84
C ALA A 106 -18.67 14.50 -0.13
N LEU A 107 -19.84 14.07 -0.62
CA LEU A 107 -20.68 14.82 -1.56
C LEU A 107 -20.89 16.29 -1.17
N PRO A 108 -21.08 16.64 0.12
CA PRO A 108 -21.21 18.04 0.52
C PRO A 108 -19.94 18.88 0.27
N LEU A 109 -18.77 18.27 0.18
CA LEU A 109 -17.48 18.92 -0.01
C LEU A 109 -17.10 19.09 -1.49
N LEU A 110 -17.64 18.27 -2.39
CA LEU A 110 -17.25 18.26 -3.82
C LEU A 110 -17.57 19.57 -4.57
N ASN A 111 -18.51 20.36 -4.06
CA ASN A 111 -18.87 21.67 -4.62
C ASN A 111 -18.34 22.85 -3.79
N VAL A 112 -17.54 22.59 -2.75
CA VAL A 112 -16.95 23.64 -1.92
C VAL A 112 -15.61 24.05 -2.55
N PRO A 113 -15.41 25.33 -2.92
CA PRO A 113 -14.14 25.79 -3.45
C PRO A 113 -12.98 25.57 -2.48
N MET A 114 -11.97 24.82 -2.92
CA MET A 114 -10.80 24.44 -2.13
C MET A 114 -9.94 25.65 -1.81
N ARG A 115 -9.55 25.81 -0.54
CA ARG A 115 -8.45 26.69 -0.18
C ARG A 115 -7.12 25.93 -0.41
N PRO A 116 -6.05 26.59 -0.90
CA PRO A 116 -5.94 28.03 -1.13
C PRO A 116 -6.44 28.50 -2.51
N PHE A 117 -6.83 27.61 -3.41
CA PHE A 117 -7.14 27.94 -4.81
C PHE A 117 -8.30 28.93 -5.00
N SER A 118 -9.29 28.91 -4.12
CA SER A 118 -10.41 29.85 -4.11
C SER A 118 -10.09 31.24 -3.56
N ASN A 119 -8.88 31.46 -3.00
CA ASN A 119 -8.50 32.71 -2.39
C ASN A 119 -7.95 33.70 -3.44
N THR A 120 -8.76 34.71 -3.79
CA THR A 120 -8.41 35.78 -4.74
C THR A 120 -7.24 36.67 -4.31
N THR A 121 -6.87 36.68 -3.03
CA THR A 121 -5.76 37.51 -2.53
C THR A 121 -4.42 36.88 -2.89
N ALA A 122 -4.33 35.55 -2.81
CA ALA A 122 -3.09 34.78 -2.98
C ALA A 122 -3.01 34.08 -4.33
N ASN A 123 -4.14 33.60 -4.86
CA ASN A 123 -4.22 32.95 -6.15
C ASN A 123 -4.65 33.94 -7.23
N HIS A 124 -3.72 34.33 -8.10
CA HIS A 124 -3.97 35.23 -9.23
C HIS A 124 -4.12 34.48 -10.55
N ASP A 125 -3.90 33.15 -10.54
CA ASP A 125 -4.06 32.32 -11.72
C ASP A 125 -5.53 32.05 -11.98
N ARG A 126 -6.00 32.45 -13.18
CA ARG A 126 -7.42 32.36 -13.53
C ARG A 126 -7.90 30.92 -13.61
N MET A 127 -7.10 29.99 -14.15
CA MET A 127 -7.49 28.60 -14.37
C MET A 127 -7.79 27.92 -13.02
N THR A 128 -6.85 27.99 -12.09
CA THR A 128 -6.99 27.38 -10.76
C THR A 128 -8.01 28.11 -9.88
N LEU A 129 -8.24 29.41 -10.11
CA LEU A 129 -9.30 30.16 -9.40
C LEU A 129 -10.69 29.75 -9.89
N THR A 130 -10.90 29.63 -11.20
CA THR A 130 -12.19 29.23 -11.78
C THR A 130 -12.51 27.76 -11.55
N HIS A 131 -11.51 26.90 -11.55
CA HIS A 131 -11.64 25.46 -11.34
C HIS A 131 -11.15 25.06 -9.94
N SER A 132 -11.64 25.77 -8.92
CA SER A 132 -11.22 25.58 -7.54
C SER A 132 -12.06 24.57 -6.77
N THR A 133 -13.16 24.04 -7.34
CA THR A 133 -13.94 22.99 -6.68
C THR A 133 -13.42 21.59 -7.04
N PRO A 134 -13.52 20.59 -6.16
CA PRO A 134 -13.11 19.22 -6.48
C PRO A 134 -13.80 18.67 -7.73
N ASN A 135 -15.09 18.98 -7.94
CA ASN A 135 -15.83 18.54 -9.12
C ASN A 135 -15.28 19.09 -10.45
N ASP A 136 -14.66 20.27 -10.43
CA ASP A 136 -14.12 20.87 -11.64
C ASP A 136 -12.87 20.13 -12.15
N VAL A 137 -12.13 19.44 -11.27
CA VAL A 137 -10.78 18.95 -11.58
C VAL A 137 -10.71 17.46 -11.90
N PHE A 138 -11.84 16.72 -11.85
CA PHE A 138 -11.85 15.30 -12.23
C PHE A 138 -11.42 15.06 -13.68
N ASP A 139 -11.84 15.93 -14.60
CA ASP A 139 -11.46 15.86 -16.01
C ASP A 139 -10.26 16.75 -16.30
N TYR A 140 -9.08 16.28 -15.87
CA TYR A 140 -7.85 17.05 -15.97
C TYR A 140 -7.46 17.40 -17.42
N GLN A 141 -7.81 16.57 -18.41
CA GLN A 141 -7.46 16.83 -19.81
C GLN A 141 -8.25 18.00 -20.40
N ASN A 142 -9.57 18.00 -20.19
CA ASN A 142 -10.43 19.02 -20.75
C ASN A 142 -10.44 20.31 -19.94
N VAL A 143 -10.19 20.24 -18.63
CA VAL A 143 -10.22 21.40 -17.73
C VAL A 143 -8.83 22.01 -17.49
N LEU A 144 -7.83 21.19 -17.19
CA LEU A 144 -6.48 21.65 -16.84
C LEU A 144 -5.48 21.58 -18.02
N HIS A 145 -5.92 21.04 -19.15
CA HIS A 145 -5.21 21.08 -20.43
C HIS A 145 -3.81 20.43 -20.44
N TYR A 146 -3.62 19.37 -19.65
CA TYR A 146 -2.41 18.54 -19.69
C TYR A 146 -2.73 17.08 -19.99
N LYS A 147 -1.70 16.33 -20.38
CA LYS A 147 -1.76 14.89 -20.62
C LYS A 147 -0.44 14.23 -20.26
N TYR A 148 -0.49 12.93 -20.00
CA TYR A 148 0.71 12.12 -19.85
C TYR A 148 1.09 11.46 -21.17
N ASP A 149 2.39 11.27 -21.39
CA ASP A 149 2.91 10.62 -22.60
C ASP A 149 2.38 9.18 -22.72
N THR A 150 2.34 8.47 -21.59
CA THR A 150 1.79 7.12 -21.49
C THR A 150 1.08 6.92 -20.15
N LEU A 151 -0.01 6.15 -20.19
CA LEU A 151 -0.73 5.66 -19.02
C LEU A 151 -0.48 4.16 -18.80
N THR A 152 0.65 3.65 -19.28
CA THR A 152 1.10 2.29 -18.98
C THR A 152 1.69 2.23 -17.57
N PHE A 153 1.48 1.13 -16.86
CA PHE A 153 2.07 0.93 -15.53
C PHE A 153 3.11 -0.19 -15.61
N PHE A 154 4.40 0.13 -15.45
CA PHE A 154 5.50 -0.83 -15.62
C PHE A 154 5.41 -1.57 -16.97
N ASP A 155 5.26 -0.80 -18.06
CA ASP A 155 5.09 -1.28 -19.43
C ASP A 155 3.83 -2.14 -19.69
N LEU A 156 2.94 -2.25 -18.71
CA LEU A 156 1.63 -2.88 -18.88
C LEU A 156 0.63 -1.87 -19.43
N THR A 157 -0.02 -2.22 -20.52
CA THR A 157 -1.24 -1.53 -20.99
C THR A 157 -2.37 -1.69 -19.97
N ILE A 158 -3.38 -0.83 -20.03
CA ILE A 158 -4.55 -0.88 -19.12
C ILE A 158 -5.22 -2.27 -19.13
N THR A 159 -5.28 -2.94 -20.27
CA THR A 159 -5.86 -4.29 -20.38
C THR A 159 -5.01 -5.36 -19.70
N GLN A 160 -3.69 -5.30 -19.87
CA GLN A 160 -2.75 -6.21 -19.20
C GLN A 160 -2.70 -5.96 -17.69
N LEU A 161 -2.77 -4.69 -17.28
CA LEU A 161 -2.83 -4.28 -15.89
C LEU A 161 -4.09 -4.82 -15.22
N GLU A 162 -5.25 -4.71 -15.86
CA GLU A 162 -6.49 -5.29 -15.32
C GLU A 162 -6.40 -6.81 -15.20
N HIS A 163 -5.81 -7.49 -16.19
CA HIS A 163 -5.60 -8.94 -16.10
C HIS A 163 -4.72 -9.31 -14.90
N LEU A 164 -3.63 -8.58 -14.67
CA LEU A 164 -2.77 -8.77 -13.49
C LEU A 164 -3.55 -8.54 -12.18
N ILE A 165 -4.40 -7.52 -12.13
CA ILE A 165 -5.24 -7.24 -10.95
C ILE A 165 -6.22 -8.39 -10.68
N GLU A 166 -6.87 -8.93 -11.73
CA GLU A 166 -7.77 -10.08 -11.59
C GLU A 166 -7.04 -11.36 -11.17
N GLU A 167 -5.82 -11.62 -11.68
CA GLU A 167 -4.98 -12.73 -11.22
C GLU A 167 -4.63 -12.61 -9.73
N ARG A 168 -4.37 -11.40 -9.24
CA ARG A 168 -4.12 -11.16 -7.82
C ARG A 168 -5.35 -11.43 -6.96
N LYS A 169 -6.53 -11.07 -7.44
CA LYS A 169 -7.82 -11.34 -6.78
C LYS A 169 -8.20 -12.84 -6.79
N ALA A 170 -7.56 -13.66 -7.62
CA ALA A 170 -7.78 -15.10 -7.69
C ALA A 170 -7.18 -15.91 -6.53
N HIS A 171 -6.55 -15.26 -5.55
CA HIS A 171 -5.93 -15.90 -4.39
C HIS A 171 -6.52 -15.38 -3.08
N ASP A 172 -6.49 -16.21 -2.04
CA ASP A 172 -6.91 -15.82 -0.70
C ASP A 172 -5.92 -14.80 -0.11
N ARG A 173 -6.44 -13.70 0.44
CA ARG A 173 -5.64 -12.58 0.93
C ARG A 173 -6.06 -12.18 2.34
N ILE A 174 -5.09 -11.78 3.15
CA ILE A 174 -5.29 -11.34 4.53
C ILE A 174 -4.71 -9.94 4.67
N PHE A 175 -5.53 -9.04 5.23
CA PHE A 175 -5.15 -7.66 5.47
C PHE A 175 -5.25 -7.31 6.95
N ALA A 176 -4.36 -6.43 7.38
CA ALA A 176 -4.54 -5.63 8.59
C ALA A 176 -5.26 -4.33 8.21
N GLY A 177 -6.36 -4.02 8.90
CA GLY A 177 -7.15 -2.81 8.72
C GLY A 177 -6.84 -1.76 9.79
N PHE A 178 -6.68 -0.51 9.38
CA PHE A 178 -6.36 0.62 10.24
C PHE A 178 -7.36 1.76 10.05
N LEU A 179 -7.91 2.28 11.16
CA LEU A 179 -8.69 3.51 11.18
C LEU A 179 -7.77 4.67 11.52
N LEU A 180 -7.46 5.52 10.55
CA LEU A 180 -6.50 6.61 10.69
C LEU A 180 -7.21 7.95 10.87
N HIS A 181 -6.56 8.84 11.60
CA HIS A 181 -6.95 10.22 11.82
C HIS A 181 -5.71 11.10 11.95
N GLY A 182 -5.89 12.41 11.82
CA GLY A 182 -4.80 13.37 11.97
C GLY A 182 -4.20 13.35 13.37
N VAL A 183 -2.87 13.38 13.45
CA VAL A 183 -2.11 13.33 14.73
C VAL A 183 -1.22 14.55 14.93
N LYS A 184 -1.35 15.57 14.07
CA LYS A 184 -0.61 16.85 14.08
C LYS A 184 0.90 16.74 13.92
N ALA A 185 1.39 15.57 13.53
CA ALA A 185 2.79 15.32 13.24
C ALA A 185 2.89 14.12 12.30
N SER A 186 3.90 14.10 11.45
CA SER A 186 4.18 12.94 10.62
C SER A 186 4.80 11.80 11.44
N ALA A 187 4.41 10.57 11.14
CA ALA A 187 4.90 9.38 11.79
C ALA A 187 4.87 8.15 10.87
N ASP A 188 5.79 7.23 11.12
CA ASP A 188 5.80 5.90 10.52
C ASP A 188 5.14 4.90 11.48
N VAL A 189 4.20 4.12 10.96
CA VAL A 189 3.49 3.07 11.70
C VAL A 189 4.05 1.72 11.27
N HIS A 190 4.83 1.11 12.15
CA HIS A 190 5.37 -0.23 11.96
C HIS A 190 4.35 -1.28 12.37
N ILE A 191 4.19 -2.29 11.53
CA ILE A 191 3.26 -3.40 11.72
C ILE A 191 4.07 -4.63 12.11
N TYR A 192 3.70 -5.26 13.23
CA TYR A 192 4.30 -6.50 13.71
C TYR A 192 3.24 -7.58 13.89
N ILE A 193 3.60 -8.82 13.56
CA ILE A 193 2.78 -10.01 13.80
C ILE A 193 3.25 -10.65 15.11
N CYS A 194 2.30 -10.78 16.04
CA CYS A 194 2.47 -11.44 17.33
C CYS A 194 1.91 -12.86 17.24
N VAL A 195 2.78 -13.85 17.45
CA VAL A 195 2.43 -15.28 17.45
C VAL A 195 2.46 -15.79 18.88
N PRO A 196 1.39 -16.43 19.39
CA PRO A 196 1.39 -17.00 20.72
C PRO A 196 2.38 -18.17 20.79
N THR A 197 3.30 -18.11 21.75
CA THR A 197 4.29 -19.17 22.01
C THR A 197 3.87 -20.05 23.20
N SER A 198 3.13 -19.46 24.14
CA SER A 198 2.51 -20.16 25.26
C SER A 198 1.16 -19.52 25.60
N LYS A 199 0.48 -20.01 26.65
CA LYS A 199 -0.81 -19.47 27.10
C LYS A 199 -0.72 -17.99 27.56
N TYR A 200 0.48 -17.52 27.93
CA TYR A 200 0.69 -16.18 28.49
C TYR A 200 1.78 -15.37 27.78
N GLU A 201 2.49 -15.96 26.83
CA GLU A 201 3.59 -15.31 26.12
C GLU A 201 3.35 -15.31 24.61
N GLU A 202 3.62 -14.17 23.99
CA GLU A 202 3.56 -13.96 22.55
C GLU A 202 4.92 -13.47 22.05
N ASN A 203 5.33 -13.96 20.89
CA ASN A 203 6.48 -13.45 20.17
C ASN A 203 6.01 -12.42 19.14
N CYS A 204 6.34 -11.15 19.36
CA CYS A 204 5.99 -10.03 18.49
C CYS A 204 7.16 -9.51 17.64
N ALA A 205 8.23 -10.29 17.46
CA ALA A 205 9.44 -9.84 16.76
C ALA A 205 9.34 -9.91 15.21
N HIS A 206 8.16 -10.19 14.65
CA HIS A 206 7.98 -10.38 13.21
C HIS A 206 7.46 -9.10 12.55
N GLU A 207 8.34 -8.28 11.95
CA GLU A 207 7.94 -7.09 11.20
C GLU A 207 7.19 -7.51 9.92
N ALA A 208 5.96 -7.03 9.77
CA ALA A 208 5.11 -7.28 8.60
C ALA A 208 5.27 -6.20 7.53
N GLY A 209 5.47 -4.95 7.96
CA GLY A 209 5.51 -3.81 7.06
C GLY A 209 5.49 -2.48 7.79
N VAL A 210 5.45 -1.40 7.02
CA VAL A 210 5.37 -0.03 7.54
C VAL A 210 4.59 0.82 6.56
N PHE A 211 3.80 1.76 7.07
CA PHE A 211 3.19 2.83 6.29
C PHE A 211 3.35 4.15 7.02
N SER A 212 3.15 5.26 6.32
CA SER A 212 3.37 6.60 6.88
C SER A 212 2.07 7.37 6.96
N VAL A 213 1.91 8.13 8.04
CA VAL A 213 0.86 9.14 8.22
C VAL A 213 1.55 10.49 8.26
N LEU A 214 1.11 11.42 7.42
CA LEU A 214 1.62 12.79 7.44
C LEU A 214 0.81 13.64 8.41
N GLY A 215 1.48 14.65 8.97
CA GLY A 215 0.84 15.63 9.82
C GLY A 215 1.71 16.86 10.05
N GLY A 216 1.06 17.94 10.48
CA GLY A 216 1.72 19.19 10.87
C GLY A 216 1.01 19.83 12.05
N GLU A 217 1.69 20.71 12.78
CA GLU A 217 1.11 21.31 14.00
C GLU A 217 -0.15 22.13 13.69
N SER A 218 -0.16 22.76 12.51
CA SER A 218 -1.20 23.63 11.99
C SER A 218 -2.26 22.91 11.15
N GLU A 219 -2.14 21.59 11.00
CA GLU A 219 -2.99 20.78 10.15
C GLU A 219 -4.46 20.80 10.61
N MET A 220 -5.38 20.82 9.63
CA MET A 220 -6.80 20.66 9.90
C MET A 220 -7.09 19.27 10.45
N PRO A 221 -7.89 19.12 11.51
CA PRO A 221 -8.30 17.80 11.98
C PRO A 221 -9.04 17.03 10.89
N TRP A 222 -8.67 15.77 10.70
CA TRP A 222 -9.29 14.85 9.76
C TRP A 222 -9.38 13.45 10.35
N GLN A 223 -10.29 12.64 9.80
CA GLN A 223 -10.43 11.23 10.11
C GLN A 223 -10.94 10.52 8.85
N PHE A 224 -10.32 9.40 8.49
CA PHE A 224 -10.88 8.56 7.43
C PHE A 224 -12.19 7.92 7.90
N ASP A 225 -13.20 7.94 7.03
CA ASP A 225 -14.47 7.26 7.26
C ASP A 225 -14.39 5.75 6.95
N ARG A 226 -13.31 5.31 6.31
CA ARG A 226 -13.03 3.95 5.89
C ARG A 226 -11.72 3.42 6.46
N VAL A 227 -11.58 2.10 6.38
CA VAL A 227 -10.41 1.38 6.89
C VAL A 227 -9.33 1.34 5.81
N PHE A 228 -8.14 1.84 6.13
CA PHE A 228 -6.95 1.59 5.33
C PHE A 228 -6.51 0.13 5.49
N ARG A 229 -6.33 -0.59 4.38
CA ARG A 229 -5.95 -2.00 4.37
C ARG A 229 -4.50 -2.16 3.97
N TYR A 230 -3.74 -2.89 4.78
CA TYR A 230 -2.37 -3.30 4.49
C TYR A 230 -2.32 -4.82 4.36
N GLU A 231 -1.85 -5.31 3.21
CA GLU A 231 -1.77 -6.75 2.97
C GLU A 231 -0.63 -7.39 3.79
N ILE A 232 -0.96 -8.44 4.54
CA ILE A 232 -0.02 -9.20 5.39
C ILE A 232 0.04 -10.68 5.00
N THR A 233 -0.56 -11.03 3.86
CA THR A 233 -0.71 -12.41 3.36
C THR A 233 0.64 -13.15 3.31
N ASP A 234 1.65 -12.55 2.68
CA ASP A 234 2.93 -13.21 2.44
C ASP A 234 3.74 -13.36 3.73
N GLN A 235 3.67 -12.37 4.62
CA GLN A 235 4.33 -12.40 5.92
C GLN A 235 3.71 -13.47 6.83
N LEU A 236 2.39 -13.68 6.76
CA LEU A 236 1.74 -14.80 7.44
C LEU A 236 2.16 -16.15 6.85
N LYS A 237 2.24 -16.28 5.52
CA LYS A 237 2.73 -17.50 4.85
C LYS A 237 4.16 -17.84 5.25
N LEU A 238 5.06 -16.85 5.34
CA LEU A 238 6.44 -17.03 5.80
C LEU A 238 6.53 -17.56 7.24
N LEU A 239 5.55 -17.22 8.08
CA LEU A 239 5.42 -17.74 9.44
C LEU A 239 4.64 -19.06 9.53
N GLY A 240 4.19 -19.62 8.40
CA GLY A 240 3.34 -20.81 8.36
C GLY A 240 1.95 -20.60 8.94
N LEU A 241 1.48 -19.35 9.00
CA LEU A 241 0.18 -18.96 9.55
C LEU A 241 -0.86 -18.81 8.44
N ASN A 242 -2.12 -19.00 8.81
CA ASN A 242 -3.29 -18.81 7.95
C ASN A 242 -4.39 -18.03 8.70
N GLN A 243 -5.52 -17.79 8.05
CA GLN A 243 -6.64 -17.04 8.60
C GLN A 243 -7.28 -17.67 9.86
N ASN A 244 -7.13 -18.99 10.03
CA ASN A 244 -7.65 -19.72 11.19
C ASN A 244 -6.62 -19.82 12.33
N SER A 245 -5.39 -19.40 12.08
CA SER A 245 -4.32 -19.46 13.06
C SER A 245 -4.51 -18.36 14.11
N HIS A 246 -4.13 -18.64 15.35
CA HIS A 246 -4.15 -17.63 16.40
C HIS A 246 -2.93 -16.72 16.25
N PHE A 247 -3.17 -15.46 15.89
CA PHE A 247 -2.16 -14.41 15.89
C PHE A 247 -2.82 -13.05 16.17
N ARG A 248 -1.99 -12.07 16.49
CA ARG A 248 -2.38 -10.68 16.74
C ARG A 248 -1.51 -9.75 15.91
N VAL A 249 -2.05 -8.63 15.47
CA VAL A 249 -1.24 -7.55 14.89
C VAL A 249 -0.98 -6.48 15.96
N LYS A 250 0.28 -6.08 16.11
CA LYS A 250 0.73 -4.98 16.96
C LYS A 250 1.24 -3.86 16.06
N THR A 251 0.97 -2.62 16.45
CA THR A 251 1.55 -1.45 15.82
C THR A 251 2.53 -0.75 16.77
N GLU A 252 3.58 -0.19 16.20
CA GLU A 252 4.48 0.73 16.89
C GLU A 252 4.61 2.00 16.04
N VAL A 253 4.35 3.14 16.65
CA VAL A 253 4.39 4.43 15.95
C VAL A 253 5.71 5.12 16.28
N THR A 254 6.47 5.46 15.25
CA THR A 254 7.70 6.22 15.37
C THR A 254 7.49 7.57 14.70
N ALA A 255 7.55 8.65 15.47
CA ALA A 255 7.46 9.98 14.90
C ALA A 255 8.69 10.28 14.03
N VAL A 256 8.54 11.21 13.09
CA VAL A 256 9.62 11.62 12.18
C VAL A 256 10.90 12.05 12.92
N ASN A 257 10.78 12.64 14.11
CA ASN A 257 11.93 13.02 14.95
C ASN A 257 12.70 11.81 15.54
N GLY A 258 12.28 10.58 15.25
CA GLY A 258 12.85 9.33 15.75
C GLY A 258 12.34 8.88 17.13
N SER A 259 11.46 9.65 17.76
CA SER A 259 10.87 9.26 19.05
C SER A 259 9.78 8.21 18.84
N SER A 260 9.85 7.11 19.60
CA SER A 260 8.79 6.12 19.65
C SER A 260 7.63 6.63 20.52
N ILE A 261 6.43 6.61 19.96
CA ILE A 261 5.22 6.97 20.69
C ILE A 261 4.62 5.69 21.26
N HIS A 262 4.70 5.55 22.58
CA HIS A 262 4.13 4.39 23.30
C HIS A 262 2.63 4.54 23.59
N ALA A 263 2.03 5.69 23.25
CA ALA A 263 0.59 5.89 23.39
C ALA A 263 -0.18 5.15 22.28
N LYS A 264 -1.33 4.56 22.63
CA LYS A 264 -2.26 4.00 21.64
C LYS A 264 -2.94 5.16 20.91
N ILE A 265 -2.31 5.62 19.83
CA ILE A 265 -2.85 6.69 18.99
C ILE A 265 -4.04 6.18 18.17
N PHE A 266 -3.83 5.08 17.45
CA PHE A 266 -4.86 4.46 16.62
C PHE A 266 -5.53 3.28 17.35
N PRO A 267 -6.79 2.94 16.99
CA PRO A 267 -7.43 1.72 17.44
C PRO A 267 -6.63 0.46 17.09
N HIS A 268 -6.93 -0.64 17.77
CA HIS A 268 -6.31 -1.92 17.45
C HIS A 268 -6.62 -2.33 15.99
N PRO A 269 -5.63 -2.83 15.23
CA PRO A 269 -5.85 -3.22 13.84
C PRO A 269 -6.87 -4.35 13.73
N THR A 270 -7.73 -4.27 12.72
CA THR A 270 -8.67 -5.35 12.38
C THR A 270 -8.00 -6.35 11.45
N ILE A 271 -8.42 -7.61 11.49
CA ILE A 271 -7.96 -8.62 10.51
C ILE A 271 -9.09 -8.87 9.53
N ILE A 272 -8.78 -8.72 8.25
CA ILE A 272 -9.74 -8.85 7.15
C ILE A 272 -9.26 -9.98 6.24
N TYR A 273 -10.08 -11.02 6.12
CA TYR A 273 -9.85 -12.10 5.17
C TYR A 273 -10.70 -11.86 3.92
N VAL A 274 -10.06 -11.81 2.76
CA VAL A 274 -10.72 -11.73 1.45
C VAL A 274 -10.50 -13.07 0.76
N PRO A 275 -11.55 -13.89 0.58
CA PRO A 275 -11.43 -15.13 -0.18
C PRO A 275 -11.17 -14.83 -1.65
N LYS A 276 -10.52 -15.77 -2.34
CA LYS A 276 -10.32 -15.70 -3.78
C LYS A 276 -11.62 -15.43 -4.54
N GLN A 277 -11.54 -14.54 -5.54
CA GLN A 277 -12.64 -14.26 -6.47
C GLN A 277 -12.40 -15.03 -7.78
N GLY A 278 -13.31 -15.93 -8.17
CA GLY A 278 -13.29 -16.63 -9.46
C GLY A 278 -13.40 -18.15 -9.39
N HIS A 279 -14.05 -18.74 -10.40
CA HIS A 279 -14.36 -20.17 -10.61
C HIS A 279 -13.22 -21.11 -10.25
N SER A 280 -13.57 -22.33 -9.81
CA SER A 280 -12.69 -23.49 -9.58
C SER A 280 -11.61 -23.63 -10.65
N ALA A 281 -10.51 -22.91 -10.49
CA ALA A 281 -9.32 -23.06 -11.31
C ALA A 281 -8.57 -24.27 -10.76
N ASP A 282 -8.33 -25.21 -11.67
CA ASP A 282 -7.67 -26.48 -11.46
C ASP A 282 -6.53 -26.39 -10.45
N PHE A 283 -6.49 -27.37 -9.55
CA PHE A 283 -5.32 -27.66 -8.72
C PHE A 283 -4.10 -27.79 -9.63
N LYS A 284 -3.37 -26.70 -9.84
CA LYS A 284 -1.98 -26.77 -10.28
C LYS A 284 -1.22 -27.40 -9.13
N HIS A 285 -1.00 -28.71 -9.24
CA HIS A 285 -0.04 -29.40 -8.40
C HIS A 285 1.29 -28.64 -8.49
N GLU A 286 1.80 -28.20 -7.34
CA GLU A 286 3.17 -27.74 -7.24
C GLU A 286 4.09 -28.87 -7.75
N GLU A 287 4.80 -28.61 -8.85
CA GLU A 287 5.92 -29.45 -9.27
C GLU A 287 7.08 -29.24 -8.28
N GLY A 288 6.96 -29.89 -7.13
CA GLY A 288 8.07 -30.12 -6.23
C GLY A 288 9.12 -30.98 -6.95
N ASN A 289 10.38 -30.54 -6.88
CA ASN A 289 11.56 -31.23 -7.36
C ASN A 289 11.45 -32.74 -7.06
N GLY A 290 11.53 -33.59 -8.08
CA GLY A 290 11.09 -35.01 -8.07
C GLY A 290 11.37 -35.75 -6.75
N ASN A 291 10.41 -35.68 -5.82
CA ASN A 291 10.54 -36.29 -4.51
C ASN A 291 10.37 -37.81 -4.63
N LEU A 292 11.25 -38.56 -3.98
CA LEU A 292 11.09 -40.00 -3.81
C LEU A 292 9.74 -40.27 -3.12
N VAL A 293 8.82 -40.92 -3.84
CA VAL A 293 7.47 -41.21 -3.35
C VAL A 293 7.52 -42.42 -2.43
N ARG A 294 7.16 -42.25 -1.14
CA ARG A 294 6.93 -43.38 -0.24
C ARG A 294 5.63 -44.07 -0.62
N LYS A 295 5.74 -45.31 -1.11
CA LYS A 295 4.59 -46.14 -1.46
C LYS A 295 4.28 -47.13 -0.34
N ASN A 296 3.01 -47.50 -0.22
CA ASN A 296 2.62 -48.67 0.57
C ASN A 296 3.26 -49.92 -0.06
N VAL A 297 3.79 -50.82 0.77
CA VAL A 297 4.48 -52.04 0.36
C VAL A 297 3.61 -52.93 -0.53
N GLU A 298 2.30 -52.96 -0.29
CA GLU A 298 1.33 -53.73 -1.08
C GLU A 298 1.10 -53.17 -2.50
N ARG A 299 1.58 -51.94 -2.76
CA ARG A 299 1.41 -51.23 -4.04
C ARG A 299 2.70 -51.10 -4.84
N LEU A 300 3.76 -51.78 -4.41
CA LEU A 300 5.04 -51.78 -5.13
C LEU A 300 4.95 -52.65 -6.38
N SER A 301 5.45 -52.14 -7.49
CA SER A 301 5.67 -52.97 -8.67
C SER A 301 6.87 -53.90 -8.46
N LEU A 302 6.92 -54.99 -9.24
CA LEU A 302 8.04 -55.94 -9.21
C LEU A 302 9.40 -55.26 -9.47
N SER A 303 9.44 -54.25 -10.34
CA SER A 303 10.66 -53.48 -10.63
C SER A 303 11.11 -52.66 -9.41
N GLU A 304 10.17 -52.04 -8.71
CA GLU A 304 10.47 -51.25 -7.51
C GLU A 304 10.91 -52.15 -6.36
N MET A 305 10.25 -53.29 -6.15
CA MET A 305 10.65 -54.28 -5.15
C MET A 305 12.08 -54.78 -5.38
N ASN A 306 12.41 -55.14 -6.63
CA ASN A 306 13.76 -55.61 -6.96
C ASN A 306 14.82 -54.54 -6.76
N SER A 307 14.53 -53.29 -7.13
CA SER A 307 15.43 -52.15 -6.88
C SER A 307 15.65 -51.94 -5.38
N LEU A 308 14.58 -52.00 -4.57
CA LEU A 308 14.63 -51.83 -3.12
C LEU A 308 15.43 -52.95 -2.44
N VAL A 309 15.21 -54.21 -2.84
CA VAL A 309 15.96 -55.37 -2.34
C VAL A 309 17.45 -55.24 -2.69
N HIS A 310 17.76 -54.79 -3.91
CA HIS A 310 19.15 -54.64 -4.33
C HIS A 310 19.85 -53.49 -3.59
N ALA A 311 19.16 -52.38 -3.33
CA ALA A 311 19.66 -51.26 -2.54
C ALA A 311 19.93 -51.68 -1.08
N LEU A 312 18.97 -52.36 -0.45
CA LEU A 312 19.11 -52.85 0.93
C LEU A 312 20.25 -53.89 1.07
N LYS A 313 20.40 -54.80 0.10
CA LYS A 313 21.54 -55.74 0.06
C LYS A 313 22.89 -55.05 -0.10
N ARG A 314 22.95 -53.90 -0.77
CA ARG A 314 24.16 -53.08 -0.86
C ARG A 314 24.48 -52.44 0.48
N MET A 315 23.49 -51.81 1.11
CA MET A 315 23.65 -51.22 2.45
C MET A 315 24.00 -52.22 3.55
N GLN A 316 23.62 -53.49 3.42
CA GLN A 316 24.03 -54.55 4.38
C GLN A 316 25.47 -55.04 4.19
N LYS A 317 26.08 -54.76 3.03
CA LYS A 317 27.46 -55.15 2.72
C LYS A 317 28.46 -54.02 3.01
N ASP A 318 27.99 -52.79 3.16
CA ASP A 318 28.72 -51.65 3.69
C ASP A 318 28.68 -51.66 5.22
#